data_AF-A0A327VWJ5-F1
#
_entry.id   AF-A0A327VWJ5-F1
#
_cell.length_a   1.000
_cell.length_b   1.000
_cell.length_c   1.000
_cell.angle_alpha   90.00
_cell.angle_beta   90.00
_cell.angle_gamma   90.00
#
_symmetry.space_group_name_H-M   'P 1'
#
loop_
_entity.id
_entity.type
_entity.pdbx_description
1 polymer ?
#
loop_
_entity_poly.entity_id
_entity_poly.type
_entity_poly.pdbx_seq_one_letter_code
_entity_poly.pdbx_strand_id
1 'polypeptide(L)'
;MMKIIFIFSLFLLKLFITPIYCQNITVVNRLLVKDSLALGSSWIHCISDDSDMLHAGSNALANDAALKNYMSAALKAPVLTSSSRSDSLLSIDPLTRKYCMVPNPMEHNPSPNEVIEMMHIHPHILRFKYFRDMDWGPVAMEVVSSDGTINSMALTGESGMLFAFGRPPFTLKIDNINSFPDKAIGISLYKPRTEISPYVELSRTVLPGDTQTIVVDELTGGYDLYLGLIQASSSSMKKLIMRSETNNFMLGLLREYVWPGKTKDISVTTFGYGNSIEFWTIPFVKTQTGEYAMIWNNPSKYSTRTLTADIYINNVFYQTKTFTGKFSLPNDSTWNTIEVILKDPSEPMP
;
A
#
# COMPACT_ATOMS: atom_id res chain seq x y z
N MET A 1 11.74 -70.39 -41.83
CA MET A 1 12.15 -71.05 -40.57
C MET A 1 13.11 -70.19 -39.73
N MET A 2 14.20 -69.64 -40.29
CA MET A 2 15.19 -68.82 -39.54
C MET A 2 14.61 -67.62 -38.76
N LYS A 3 13.62 -66.90 -39.29
CA LYS A 3 13.04 -65.72 -38.61
C LYS A 3 12.32 -66.07 -37.30
N ILE A 4 11.68 -67.23 -37.23
CA ILE A 4 10.94 -67.67 -36.02
C ILE A 4 11.93 -68.03 -34.92
N ILE A 5 13.04 -68.70 -35.26
CA ILE A 5 14.09 -69.08 -34.32
C ILE A 5 14.75 -67.82 -33.71
N PHE A 6 14.97 -66.78 -34.53
CA PHE A 6 15.58 -65.53 -34.06
C PHE A 6 14.67 -64.75 -33.09
N ILE A 7 13.36 -64.69 -33.38
CA ILE A 7 12.39 -64.02 -32.49
C ILE A 7 12.26 -64.80 -31.18
N PHE A 8 12.23 -66.14 -31.24
CA PHE A 8 12.15 -66.98 -30.05
C PHE A 8 13.42 -66.87 -29.19
N SER A 9 14.60 -66.74 -29.81
CA SER A 9 15.87 -66.46 -29.13
C SER A 9 15.86 -65.11 -28.42
N LEU A 10 15.39 -64.04 -29.08
CA LEU A 10 15.27 -62.71 -28.48
C LEU A 10 14.26 -62.69 -27.31
N PHE A 11 13.17 -63.44 -27.43
CA PHE A 11 12.17 -63.55 -26.37
C PHE A 11 12.70 -64.32 -25.16
N LEU A 12 13.40 -65.44 -25.40
CA LEU A 12 14.12 -66.18 -24.35
C LEU A 12 15.20 -65.33 -23.69
N LEU A 13 15.97 -64.56 -24.47
CA LEU A 13 16.97 -63.65 -23.94
C LEU A 13 16.34 -62.59 -23.02
N LYS A 14 15.17 -62.04 -23.39
CA LYS A 14 14.42 -61.11 -22.51
C LYS A 14 13.90 -61.77 -21.24
N LEU A 15 13.50 -63.04 -21.29
CA LEU A 15 13.11 -63.80 -20.10
C LEU A 15 14.29 -64.06 -19.17
N PHE A 16 15.47 -64.34 -19.72
CA PHE A 16 16.70 -64.55 -18.94
C PHE A 16 17.34 -63.27 -18.39
N ILE A 17 16.99 -62.08 -18.91
CA ILE A 17 17.47 -60.78 -18.38
C ILE A 17 16.49 -60.19 -17.35
N THR A 18 15.47 -60.93 -16.89
CA THR A 18 14.75 -60.48 -15.69
C THR A 18 15.72 -60.47 -14.51
N PRO A 19 15.91 -59.32 -13.83
CA PRO A 19 16.81 -59.26 -12.69
C PRO A 19 16.27 -60.20 -11.62
N ILE A 20 17.03 -61.27 -11.37
CA ILE A 20 16.85 -62.14 -10.23
C ILE A 20 17.17 -61.29 -8.99
N TYR A 21 16.19 -60.55 -8.49
CA TYR A 21 16.26 -59.96 -7.16
C TYR A 21 16.08 -61.10 -6.17
N CYS A 22 17.18 -61.79 -5.87
CA CYS A 22 17.25 -62.72 -4.77
C CYS A 22 17.07 -61.91 -3.47
N GLN A 23 15.85 -61.87 -2.95
CA GLN A 23 15.60 -61.37 -1.60
C GLN A 23 16.15 -62.41 -0.62
N ASN A 24 17.30 -62.13 -0.02
CA ASN A 24 17.72 -62.88 1.15
C ASN A 24 16.82 -62.46 2.33
N ILE A 25 16.15 -63.45 2.90
CA ILE A 25 15.44 -63.30 4.17
C ILE A 25 16.34 -63.94 5.21
N THR A 26 17.06 -63.13 5.96
CA THR A 26 17.84 -63.60 7.11
C THR A 26 16.98 -63.46 8.35
N VAL A 27 16.55 -64.59 8.92
CA VAL A 27 15.73 -64.63 10.14
C VAL A 27 16.65 -64.72 11.35
N VAL A 28 16.65 -63.68 12.19
CA VAL A 28 17.30 -63.72 13.49
C VAL A 28 16.23 -63.58 14.57
N ASN A 29 15.99 -64.66 15.31
CA ASN A 29 14.91 -64.80 16.30
C ASN A 29 13.51 -64.52 15.73
N ARG A 30 12.87 -63.40 16.14
CA ARG A 30 11.53 -62.95 15.68
C ARG A 30 11.60 -61.75 14.73
N LEU A 31 12.80 -61.33 14.34
CA LEU A 31 13.00 -60.19 13.43
C LEU A 31 13.21 -60.71 12.00
N LEU A 32 12.26 -60.37 11.14
CA LEU A 32 12.38 -60.54 9.69
C LEU A 32 13.10 -59.31 9.13
N VAL A 33 14.38 -59.44 8.84
CA VAL A 33 15.13 -58.39 8.13
C VAL A 33 15.05 -58.69 6.64
N LYS A 34 14.40 -57.78 5.89
CA LYS A 34 14.45 -57.77 4.42
C LYS A 34 15.64 -56.91 4.02
N ASP A 35 16.64 -57.51 3.38
CA ASP A 35 17.94 -56.89 3.09
C ASP A 35 17.91 -55.75 2.06
N SER A 36 16.73 -55.27 1.66
CA SER A 36 16.63 -54.10 0.79
C SER A 36 15.21 -53.51 0.83
N LEU A 37 15.11 -52.31 1.40
CA LEU A 37 13.92 -51.48 1.34
C LEU A 37 14.17 -50.40 0.26
N ALA A 38 13.39 -50.40 -0.82
CA ALA A 38 13.39 -49.29 -1.77
C ALA A 38 12.24 -48.34 -1.41
N LEU A 39 12.54 -47.05 -1.30
CA LEU A 39 11.54 -46.00 -1.17
C LEU A 39 11.60 -45.14 -2.43
N GLY A 40 10.61 -45.29 -3.32
CA GLY A 40 10.63 -44.67 -4.64
C GLY A 40 11.76 -45.23 -5.53
N SER A 41 12.63 -44.35 -6.04
CA SER A 41 13.79 -44.72 -6.87
C SER A 41 15.10 -44.96 -6.08
N SER A 42 15.05 -44.87 -4.75
CA SER A 42 16.24 -44.94 -3.90
C SER A 42 16.23 -46.21 -3.04
N TRP A 43 17.37 -46.90 -3.03
CA TRP A 43 17.59 -48.07 -2.17
C TRP A 43 18.11 -47.63 -0.81
N ILE A 44 17.53 -48.18 0.25
CA ILE A 44 18.00 -48.00 1.61
C ILE A 44 18.95 -49.14 1.94
N HIS A 45 20.20 -48.81 2.23
CA HIS A 45 21.28 -49.78 2.42
C HIS A 45 21.52 -50.13 3.89
N CYS A 46 21.11 -49.28 4.82
CA CYS A 46 21.21 -49.55 6.25
C CYS A 46 20.15 -48.79 7.03
N ILE A 47 19.81 -49.30 8.22
CA ILE A 47 19.09 -48.55 9.24
C ILE A 47 20.14 -48.11 10.26
N SER A 48 20.37 -46.80 10.37
CA SER A 48 21.38 -46.27 11.30
C SER A 48 20.79 -46.18 12.71
N ASP A 49 21.45 -46.82 13.66
CA ASP A 49 21.25 -46.67 15.10
C ASP A 49 22.34 -45.80 15.75
N ASP A 50 23.27 -45.27 14.94
CA ASP A 50 24.35 -44.44 15.38
C ASP A 50 23.84 -43.12 15.98
N SER A 51 24.17 -42.88 17.24
CA SER A 51 23.73 -41.72 18.00
C SER A 51 24.35 -40.41 17.55
N ASP A 52 25.48 -40.44 16.83
CA ASP A 52 26.16 -39.25 16.31
C ASP A 52 25.95 -39.01 14.80
N MET A 53 25.31 -39.98 14.13
CA MET A 53 24.99 -39.95 12.70
C MET A 53 26.20 -39.72 11.77
N LEU A 54 27.44 -39.86 12.26
CA LEU A 54 28.67 -39.58 11.50
C LEU A 54 28.84 -40.54 10.31
N HIS A 55 28.28 -41.74 10.42
CA HIS A 55 28.37 -42.79 9.41
C HIS A 55 27.07 -43.01 8.62
N ALA A 56 26.05 -42.17 8.82
CA ALA A 56 24.81 -42.25 8.07
C ALA A 56 25.01 -41.74 6.64
N GLY A 57 25.23 -42.66 5.69
CA GLY A 57 25.30 -42.34 4.27
C GLY A 57 23.97 -41.81 3.71
N SER A 58 23.99 -41.28 2.48
CA SER A 58 22.80 -40.70 1.81
C SER A 58 21.62 -41.66 1.59
N ASN A 59 21.85 -42.96 1.80
CA ASN A 59 20.90 -44.05 1.64
C ASN A 59 20.67 -44.81 2.97
N ALA A 60 20.93 -44.18 4.11
CA ALA A 60 20.67 -44.73 5.44
C ALA A 60 19.34 -44.21 6.00
N LEU A 61 18.57 -45.07 6.67
CA LEU A 61 17.34 -44.67 7.37
C LEU A 61 17.63 -44.63 8.86
N ALA A 62 17.65 -43.44 9.46
CA ALA A 62 17.91 -43.31 10.88
C ALA A 62 16.67 -43.63 11.71
N ASN A 63 16.85 -44.37 12.80
CA ASN A 63 15.75 -44.61 13.73
C ASN A 63 15.44 -43.36 14.58
N ASP A 64 14.22 -43.27 15.10
CA ASP A 64 13.76 -42.11 15.90
C ASP A 64 14.64 -41.85 17.13
N ALA A 65 15.21 -42.90 17.74
CA ALA A 65 16.11 -42.76 18.89
C ALA A 65 17.47 -42.19 18.49
N ALA A 66 18.06 -42.61 17.37
CA ALA A 66 19.30 -42.10 16.81
C ALA A 66 19.15 -40.64 16.40
N LEU A 67 18.04 -40.28 15.75
CA LEU A 67 17.74 -38.89 15.41
C LEU A 67 17.55 -38.03 16.67
N LYS A 68 16.83 -38.52 17.69
CA LYS A 68 16.65 -37.82 18.97
C LYS A 68 17.97 -37.66 19.73
N ASN A 69 18.83 -38.67 19.71
CA ASN A 69 20.14 -38.63 20.35
C ASN A 69 21.09 -37.67 19.62
N TYR A 70 21.11 -37.72 18.29
CA TYR A 70 21.85 -36.78 17.47
C TYR A 70 21.37 -35.35 17.69
N MET A 71 20.06 -35.11 17.65
CA MET A 71 19.49 -33.81 17.97
C MET A 71 19.84 -33.40 19.39
N SER A 72 19.74 -34.28 20.38
CA SER A 72 20.10 -33.96 21.77
C SER A 72 21.60 -33.65 21.93
N ALA A 73 22.46 -34.32 21.17
CA ALA A 73 23.90 -34.10 21.16
C ALA A 73 24.29 -32.81 20.40
N ALA A 74 23.65 -32.54 19.25
CA ALA A 74 23.81 -31.31 18.48
C ALA A 74 23.18 -30.09 19.19
N LEU A 75 22.14 -30.31 19.99
CA LEU A 75 21.48 -29.32 20.84
C LEU A 75 22.14 -29.20 22.23
N LYS A 76 23.14 -30.03 22.58
CA LYS A 76 24.02 -29.68 23.71
C LYS A 76 24.67 -28.38 23.34
N ALA A 77 24.22 -27.32 24.01
CA ALA A 77 24.62 -25.95 23.75
C ALA A 77 26.14 -25.89 23.50
N PRO A 78 26.59 -25.24 22.41
CA PRO A 78 28.01 -25.12 22.13
C PRO A 78 28.72 -24.59 23.38
N VAL A 79 29.90 -25.11 23.69
CA VAL A 79 30.74 -24.57 24.76
C VAL A 79 31.05 -23.13 24.37
N LEU A 80 30.35 -22.19 25.00
CA LEU A 80 30.51 -20.76 24.75
C LEU A 80 31.92 -20.37 25.23
N THR A 81 32.86 -20.28 24.29
CA THR A 81 34.12 -19.58 24.54
C THR A 81 33.86 -18.08 24.52
N SER A 82 34.70 -17.26 25.16
CA SER A 82 34.54 -15.79 25.20
C SER A 82 34.52 -15.12 23.81
N SER A 83 34.83 -15.86 22.74
CA SER A 83 34.76 -15.44 21.33
C SER A 83 33.54 -15.95 20.55
N SER A 84 32.71 -16.82 21.14
CA SER A 84 31.55 -17.42 20.48
C SER A 84 30.31 -16.54 20.65
N ARG A 85 30.07 -15.62 19.71
CA ARG A 85 28.77 -14.94 19.61
C ARG A 85 27.77 -15.93 19.01
N SER A 86 26.74 -16.32 19.78
CA SER A 86 25.58 -16.99 19.22
C SER A 86 24.71 -15.96 18.51
N ASP A 87 24.43 -16.14 17.23
CA ASP A 87 23.47 -15.34 16.44
C ASP A 87 22.00 -15.49 16.92
N SER A 88 21.79 -16.05 18.11
CA SER A 88 20.49 -16.23 18.75
C SER A 88 20.42 -15.34 20.00
N LEU A 89 19.45 -14.41 19.98
CA LEU A 89 19.04 -13.57 21.11
C LEU A 89 18.49 -14.38 22.30
N LEU A 90 18.29 -15.69 22.13
CA LEU A 90 18.01 -16.62 23.21
C LEU A 90 19.31 -17.32 23.61
N SER A 91 19.74 -17.09 24.85
CA SER A 91 20.81 -17.84 25.49
C SER A 91 20.24 -18.72 26.59
N ILE A 92 21.06 -19.61 27.13
CA ILE A 92 20.71 -20.37 28.33
C ILE A 92 21.38 -19.65 29.49
N ASP A 93 20.57 -19.23 30.47
CA ASP A 93 21.09 -18.68 31.72
C ASP A 93 22.05 -19.71 32.35
N PRO A 94 23.33 -19.36 32.57
CA PRO A 94 24.33 -20.32 33.05
C PRO A 94 24.02 -20.83 34.46
N LEU A 95 23.27 -20.08 35.27
CA LEU A 95 22.90 -20.44 36.64
C LEU A 95 21.60 -21.25 36.67
N THR A 96 20.56 -20.79 35.97
CA THR A 96 19.22 -21.42 36.07
C THR A 96 18.95 -22.47 35.00
N ARG A 97 19.79 -22.56 33.96
CA ARG A 97 19.64 -23.43 32.79
C ARG A 97 18.32 -23.25 32.03
N LYS A 98 17.60 -22.15 32.26
CA LYS A 98 16.41 -21.78 31.51
C LYS A 98 16.79 -20.94 30.30
N TYR A 99 15.98 -21.01 29.24
CA TYR A 99 16.10 -20.07 28.13
C TYR A 99 15.84 -18.65 28.65
N CYS A 100 16.80 -17.76 28.41
CA CYS A 100 16.70 -16.35 28.73
C CYS A 100 17.11 -15.53 27.51
N MET A 101 16.68 -14.28 27.43
CA MET A 101 17.25 -13.40 26.41
C MET A 101 18.72 -13.13 26.74
N VAL A 102 19.57 -13.04 25.72
CA VAL A 102 20.94 -12.51 25.86
C VAL A 102 20.78 -11.13 26.52
N PRO A 103 21.51 -10.82 27.60
CA PRO A 103 21.45 -9.51 28.22
C PRO A 103 21.65 -8.45 27.15
N ASN A 104 20.60 -7.67 26.88
CA ASN A 104 20.66 -6.60 25.89
C ASN A 104 21.65 -5.57 26.43
N PRO A 105 22.78 -5.29 25.77
CA PRO A 105 23.71 -4.26 26.22
C PRO A 105 23.13 -2.84 26.09
N MET A 106 21.91 -2.68 25.56
CA MET A 106 21.25 -1.38 25.47
C MET A 106 20.57 -0.99 26.77
N GLU A 107 20.83 0.24 27.23
CA GLU A 107 20.29 0.83 28.47
C GLU A 107 18.76 0.99 28.49
N HIS A 108 18.06 0.77 27.37
CA HIS A 108 16.60 0.82 27.30
C HIS A 108 15.99 -0.59 27.18
N ASN A 109 14.81 -0.78 27.79
CA ASN A 109 14.01 -1.98 27.55
C ASN A 109 13.40 -1.84 26.15
N PRO A 110 13.78 -2.69 25.16
CA PRO A 110 13.20 -2.63 23.83
C PRO A 110 11.71 -2.96 23.91
N SER A 111 10.91 -2.18 23.20
CA SER A 111 9.49 -2.46 22.96
C SER A 111 9.33 -3.83 22.29
N PRO A 112 8.18 -4.51 22.44
CA PRO A 112 7.93 -5.80 21.78
C PRO A 112 8.21 -5.79 20.27
N ASN A 113 7.98 -4.64 19.62
CA ASN A 113 8.26 -4.41 18.20
C ASN A 113 9.75 -4.35 17.87
N GLU A 114 10.57 -3.73 18.72
CA GLU A 114 12.03 -3.74 18.58
C GLU A 114 12.59 -5.14 18.82
N VAL A 115 12.03 -5.88 19.78
CA VAL A 115 12.40 -7.29 20.01
C VAL A 115 12.07 -8.13 18.78
N ILE A 116 10.91 -7.94 18.14
CA ILE A 116 10.55 -8.63 16.88
C ILE A 116 11.51 -8.28 15.74
N GLU A 117 11.84 -6.99 15.57
CA GLU A 117 12.81 -6.52 14.56
C GLU A 117 14.20 -7.12 14.79
N MET A 118 14.63 -7.23 16.05
CA MET A 118 15.90 -7.86 16.42
C MET A 118 15.85 -9.40 16.28
N MET A 119 14.70 -10.02 16.53
CA MET A 119 14.51 -11.47 16.41
C MET A 119 14.39 -11.95 14.96
N HIS A 120 13.98 -11.09 14.03
CA HIS A 120 13.65 -11.49 12.66
C HIS A 120 14.68 -10.99 11.65
N ILE A 121 15.74 -11.79 11.43
CA ILE A 121 16.54 -11.79 10.19
C ILE A 121 15.72 -12.46 9.05
N HIS A 122 14.39 -12.30 9.04
CA HIS A 122 13.54 -12.99 8.07
C HIS A 122 13.34 -12.08 6.85
N PRO A 123 13.79 -12.45 5.64
CA PRO A 123 13.68 -11.63 4.42
C PRO A 123 12.22 -11.46 3.92
N HIS A 124 11.24 -11.90 4.69
CA HIS A 124 9.83 -12.06 4.30
C HIS A 124 8.89 -11.34 5.28
N ILE A 125 9.33 -10.24 5.89
CA ILE A 125 8.45 -9.37 6.66
C ILE A 125 8.19 -8.09 5.88
N LEU A 126 6.96 -7.58 5.96
CA LEU A 126 6.63 -6.23 5.51
C LEU A 126 6.62 -5.30 6.72
N ARG A 127 7.49 -4.29 6.70
CA ARG A 127 7.58 -3.29 7.78
C ARG A 127 6.88 -2.01 7.36
N PHE A 128 5.97 -1.50 8.18
CA PHE A 128 5.41 -0.17 8.05
C PHE A 128 5.88 0.70 9.21
N LYS A 129 6.63 1.75 8.92
CA LYS A 129 6.77 2.86 9.86
C LYS A 129 5.66 3.85 9.58
N TYR A 130 4.84 4.17 10.57
CA TYR A 130 3.80 5.17 10.39
C TYR A 130 4.03 6.40 11.23
N PHE A 131 3.68 7.54 10.65
CA PHE A 131 3.75 8.85 11.28
C PHE A 131 2.35 9.43 11.33
N ARG A 132 1.99 9.97 12.49
CA ARG A 132 0.67 10.53 12.71
C ARG A 132 0.75 11.84 13.47
N ASP A 133 0.31 12.91 12.81
CA ASP A 133 0.46 14.24 13.39
C ASP A 133 -0.68 14.60 14.37
N MET A 134 -1.76 13.81 14.46
CA MET A 134 -2.96 14.09 15.27
C MET A 134 -3.77 12.81 15.59
N ASP A 135 -4.76 12.89 16.48
CA ASP A 135 -5.65 11.77 16.82
C ASP A 135 -6.79 11.59 15.78
N TRP A 136 -6.80 10.46 15.07
CA TRP A 136 -7.74 10.18 13.95
C TRP A 136 -8.79 9.12 14.28
N GLY A 137 -8.81 8.64 15.53
CA GLY A 137 -9.46 7.36 15.83
C GLY A 137 -8.76 6.19 15.13
N PRO A 138 -9.20 4.94 15.30
CA PRO A 138 -8.51 3.79 14.71
C PRO A 138 -8.64 3.78 13.17
N VAL A 139 -7.52 3.63 12.45
CA VAL A 139 -7.54 3.33 11.01
C VAL A 139 -7.28 1.83 10.85
N ALA A 140 -8.26 1.12 10.29
CA ALA A 140 -8.16 -0.31 10.05
C ALA A 140 -7.33 -0.58 8.79
N MET A 141 -6.43 -1.55 8.92
CA MET A 141 -5.53 -1.98 7.87
C MET A 141 -5.54 -3.50 7.81
N GLU A 142 -5.52 -4.04 6.62
CA GLU A 142 -5.37 -5.47 6.37
C GLU A 142 -4.22 -5.68 5.40
N VAL A 143 -3.33 -6.63 5.72
CA VAL A 143 -2.25 -7.02 4.83
C VAL A 143 -2.33 -8.52 4.55
N VAL A 144 -2.43 -8.86 3.26
CA VAL A 144 -2.53 -10.23 2.78
C VAL A 144 -1.25 -10.59 2.03
N SER A 145 -0.55 -11.63 2.48
CA SER A 145 0.62 -12.16 1.79
C SER A 145 0.23 -13.11 0.65
N SER A 146 1.16 -13.39 -0.27
CA SER A 146 0.94 -14.28 -1.42
C SER A 146 0.63 -15.74 -1.05
N ASP A 147 0.99 -16.19 0.17
CA ASP A 147 0.62 -17.50 0.70
C ASP A 147 -0.74 -17.49 1.44
N GLY A 148 -1.46 -16.36 1.41
CA GLY A 148 -2.80 -16.22 1.96
C GLY A 148 -2.85 -15.88 3.45
N THR A 149 -1.72 -15.54 4.08
CA THR A 149 -1.69 -15.09 5.48
C THR A 149 -2.29 -13.69 5.59
N ILE A 150 -3.29 -13.52 6.45
CA ILE A 150 -3.99 -12.24 6.68
C ILE A 150 -3.52 -11.62 7.99
N ASN A 151 -3.05 -10.38 7.93
CA ASN A 151 -2.60 -9.60 9.07
C ASN A 151 -3.54 -8.39 9.25
N SER A 152 -4.44 -8.46 10.22
CA SER A 152 -5.32 -7.33 10.57
C SER A 152 -4.61 -6.43 11.58
N MET A 153 -4.51 -5.14 11.26
CA MET A 153 -3.80 -4.14 12.04
C MET A 153 -4.67 -2.90 12.23
N ALA A 154 -4.47 -2.19 13.34
CA ALA A 154 -5.11 -0.91 13.59
C ALA A 154 -4.04 0.13 13.92
N LEU A 155 -4.05 1.24 13.16
CA LEU A 155 -3.19 2.37 13.46
C LEU A 155 -3.81 3.15 14.62
N THR A 156 -3.16 3.05 15.78
CA THR A 156 -3.58 3.68 17.05
C THR A 156 -2.39 4.44 17.64
N GLY A 157 -2.62 5.61 18.26
CA GLY A 157 -1.54 6.44 18.82
C GLY A 157 -0.88 7.42 17.83
N GLU A 158 0.30 7.96 18.19
CA GLU A 158 0.93 9.11 17.50
C GLU A 158 1.99 8.74 16.46
N SER A 159 2.66 7.59 16.55
CA SER A 159 3.58 7.05 15.53
C SER A 159 4.03 5.67 15.98
N GLY A 160 4.43 4.82 15.05
CA GLY A 160 4.92 3.51 15.43
C GLY A 160 5.40 2.67 14.28
N MET A 161 5.69 1.41 14.59
CA MET A 161 6.00 0.39 13.60
C MET A 161 4.98 -0.73 13.66
N LEU A 162 4.58 -1.21 12.49
CA LEU A 162 3.76 -2.39 12.30
C LEU A 162 4.50 -3.38 11.43
N PHE A 163 4.21 -4.66 11.65
CA PHE A 163 4.80 -5.76 10.91
C PHE A 163 3.69 -6.66 10.39
N ALA A 164 3.78 -7.03 9.11
CA ALA A 164 2.96 -8.08 8.53
C ALA A 164 3.83 -9.28 8.14
N PHE A 165 3.29 -10.47 8.38
CA PHE A 165 3.97 -11.75 8.21
C PHE A 165 3.40 -12.54 7.01
N GLY A 166 4.23 -13.39 6.42
CA GLY A 166 3.86 -14.29 5.32
C GLY A 166 4.84 -14.22 4.15
N ARG A 167 4.58 -14.96 3.07
CA ARG A 167 5.44 -14.93 1.87
C ARG A 167 5.15 -13.70 0.99
N PRO A 168 6.14 -12.86 0.65
CA PRO A 168 5.94 -11.78 -0.32
C PRO A 168 5.57 -12.32 -1.72
N PRO A 169 4.92 -11.52 -2.59
CA PRO A 169 4.50 -10.14 -2.35
C PRO A 169 3.34 -10.01 -1.35
N PHE A 170 3.13 -8.81 -0.86
CA PHE A 170 2.02 -8.46 0.03
C PHE A 170 1.05 -7.50 -0.66
N THR A 171 -0.21 -7.60 -0.26
CA THR A 171 -1.31 -6.71 -0.64
C THR A 171 -1.76 -5.95 0.60
N LEU A 172 -1.68 -4.63 0.57
CA LEU A 172 -2.15 -3.73 1.61
C LEU A 172 -3.53 -3.21 1.25
N LYS A 173 -4.49 -3.37 2.17
CA LYS A 173 -5.79 -2.74 2.13
C LYS A 173 -5.94 -1.78 3.31
N ILE A 174 -6.34 -0.54 3.04
CA ILE A 174 -6.69 0.44 4.06
C ILE A 174 -8.11 0.91 3.78
N ASP A 175 -8.99 0.72 4.75
CA ASP A 175 -10.35 1.24 4.72
C ASP A 175 -10.44 2.44 5.68
N ASN A 176 -10.78 3.60 5.14
CA ASN A 176 -10.89 4.82 5.92
C ASN A 176 -12.19 5.57 5.60
N ILE A 177 -12.90 5.97 6.66
CA ILE A 177 -14.03 6.89 6.59
C ILE A 177 -13.56 8.19 7.21
N ASN A 178 -13.53 9.27 6.44
CA ASN A 178 -13.16 10.56 6.98
C ASN A 178 -14.33 11.18 7.75
N SER A 179 -14.34 10.95 9.06
CA SER A 179 -15.33 11.48 9.99
C SER A 179 -15.10 12.95 10.39
N PHE A 180 -14.01 13.57 9.92
CA PHE A 180 -13.72 14.97 10.25
C PHE A 180 -14.44 15.91 9.29
N PRO A 181 -15.36 16.77 9.76
CA PRO A 181 -16.16 17.64 8.90
C PRO A 181 -15.35 18.76 8.24
N ASP A 182 -14.19 19.11 8.80
CA ASP A 182 -13.39 20.29 8.42
C ASP A 182 -11.94 19.96 8.01
N LYS A 183 -11.63 18.68 7.79
CA LYS A 183 -10.27 18.22 7.47
C LYS A 183 -10.32 17.17 6.38
N ALA A 184 -9.34 17.17 5.48
CA ALA A 184 -9.11 16.00 4.65
C ALA A 184 -7.97 15.17 5.23
N ILE A 185 -8.02 13.88 4.92
CA ILE A 185 -7.05 12.89 5.34
C ILE A 185 -6.10 12.65 4.17
N GLY A 186 -4.83 13.01 4.33
CA GLY A 186 -3.75 12.66 3.42
C GLY A 186 -3.16 11.31 3.81
N ILE A 187 -3.16 10.36 2.89
CA ILE A 187 -2.54 9.04 3.04
C ILE A 187 -1.45 8.91 1.98
N SER A 188 -0.21 8.75 2.42
CA SER A 188 0.92 8.55 1.51
C SER A 188 1.75 7.35 1.93
N LEU A 189 2.04 6.47 0.98
CA LEU A 189 2.91 5.32 1.17
C LEU A 189 4.22 5.57 0.41
N TYR A 190 5.33 5.51 1.12
CA TYR A 190 6.66 5.73 0.60
C TYR A 190 7.50 4.47 0.77
N LYS A 191 8.32 4.14 -0.22
CA LYS A 191 9.38 3.15 -0.05
C LYS A 191 10.66 3.88 0.40
N PRO A 192 11.17 3.70 1.63
CA PRO A 192 12.39 4.33 2.09
C PRO A 192 13.54 3.94 1.16
N ARG A 193 14.11 4.94 0.48
CA ARG A 193 15.36 4.77 -0.27
C ARG A 193 16.53 4.89 0.69
N THR A 194 17.60 4.17 0.38
CA THR A 194 18.86 4.30 1.10
C THR A 194 19.56 5.62 0.82
N GLU A 195 19.43 6.28 -0.36
CA GLU A 195 20.31 7.44 -0.64
C GLU A 195 19.74 8.66 -1.41
N ILE A 196 18.67 8.62 -2.22
CA ILE A 196 18.30 9.81 -3.06
C ILE A 196 16.78 9.97 -3.27
N SER A 197 16.05 10.45 -2.26
CA SER A 197 14.60 10.81 -2.28
C SER A 197 13.60 9.63 -2.31
N PRO A 198 12.57 9.61 -1.44
CA PRO A 198 11.58 8.53 -1.40
C PRO A 198 10.75 8.47 -2.69
N TYR A 199 10.50 7.24 -3.17
CA TYR A 199 9.52 7.02 -4.24
C TYR A 199 8.13 6.97 -3.61
N VAL A 200 7.22 7.82 -4.10
CA VAL A 200 5.83 7.84 -3.67
C VAL A 200 5.10 6.70 -4.36
N GLU A 201 4.87 5.60 -3.66
CA GLU A 201 4.14 4.45 -4.19
C GLU A 201 2.65 4.77 -4.28
N LEU A 202 2.16 5.57 -3.31
CA LEU A 202 0.80 6.05 -3.27
C LEU A 202 0.74 7.41 -2.58
N SER A 203 -0.08 8.32 -3.11
CA SER A 203 -0.58 9.45 -2.34
C SER A 203 -2.06 9.68 -2.68
N ARG A 204 -2.87 9.77 -1.63
CA ARG A 204 -4.32 9.96 -1.70
C ARG A 204 -4.75 10.99 -0.68
N THR A 205 -5.88 11.61 -0.97
CA THR A 205 -6.55 12.49 -0.02
C THR A 205 -8.02 12.12 0.04
N VAL A 206 -8.56 11.98 1.25
CA VAL A 206 -9.96 11.64 1.53
C VAL A 206 -10.64 12.88 2.10
N LEU A 207 -11.66 13.39 1.42
CA LEU A 207 -12.36 14.61 1.83
C LEU A 207 -13.34 14.33 2.99
N PRO A 208 -13.80 15.36 3.72
CA PRO A 208 -14.82 15.21 4.76
C PRO A 208 -16.04 14.41 4.29
N GLY A 209 -16.40 13.35 5.02
CA GLY A 209 -17.55 12.51 4.73
C GLY A 209 -17.32 11.43 3.66
N ASP A 210 -16.19 11.45 2.96
CA ASP A 210 -15.86 10.40 1.98
C ASP A 210 -15.44 9.10 2.68
N THR A 211 -15.80 7.99 2.05
CA THR A 211 -15.23 6.67 2.34
C THR A 211 -14.23 6.33 1.25
N GLN A 212 -13.02 5.95 1.64
CA GLN A 212 -11.99 5.49 0.70
C GLN A 212 -11.47 4.11 1.11
N THR A 213 -11.43 3.21 0.12
CA THR A 213 -10.66 1.98 0.19
C THR A 213 -9.43 2.13 -0.68
N ILE A 214 -8.26 1.95 -0.08
CA ILE A 214 -6.96 1.93 -0.75
C ILE A 214 -6.51 0.48 -0.84
N VAL A 215 -6.11 0.05 -2.03
CA VAL A 215 -5.46 -1.24 -2.27
C VAL A 215 -4.12 -0.98 -2.94
N VAL A 216 -3.05 -1.55 -2.38
CA VAL A 216 -1.70 -1.50 -2.95
C VAL A 216 -1.14 -2.92 -2.96
N ASP A 217 -0.85 -3.42 -4.17
CA ASP A 217 -0.37 -4.77 -4.39
C ASP A 217 1.15 -4.80 -4.56
N GLU A 218 1.73 -6.00 -4.63
CA GLU A 218 3.14 -6.25 -4.94
C GLU A 218 4.17 -5.64 -3.95
N LEU A 219 3.74 -5.35 -2.72
CA LEU A 219 4.59 -4.75 -1.69
C LEU A 219 5.67 -5.74 -1.23
N THR A 220 6.89 -5.22 -1.03
CA THR A 220 8.06 -5.98 -0.54
C THR A 220 8.99 -5.12 0.31
N GLY A 221 9.48 -5.66 1.43
CA GLY A 221 10.49 -5.03 2.27
C GLY A 221 9.94 -4.05 3.31
N GLY A 222 10.50 -2.83 3.36
CA GLY A 222 10.06 -1.79 4.29
C GLY A 222 9.39 -0.63 3.58
N TYR A 223 8.40 -0.02 4.23
CA TYR A 223 7.63 1.13 3.78
C TYR A 223 7.41 2.14 4.93
N ASP A 224 7.32 3.41 4.57
CA ASP A 224 6.86 4.48 5.44
C ASP A 224 5.43 4.88 5.04
N LEU A 225 4.47 4.72 5.95
CA LEU A 225 3.08 5.12 5.79
C LEU A 225 2.84 6.45 6.52
N TYR A 226 2.70 7.52 5.78
CA TYR A 226 2.36 8.82 6.34
C TYR A 226 0.84 9.04 6.33
N LEU A 227 0.30 9.38 7.50
CA LEU A 227 -1.08 9.81 7.68
C LEU A 227 -1.07 11.25 8.21
N GLY A 228 -1.41 12.22 7.34
CA GLY A 228 -1.49 13.65 7.67
C GLY A 228 -2.91 14.21 7.58
N LEU A 229 -3.38 14.94 8.59
CA LEU A 229 -4.63 15.68 8.52
C LEU A 229 -4.30 17.02 7.89
N ILE A 230 -4.92 17.29 6.76
CA ILE A 230 -4.76 18.54 6.06
C ILE A 230 -5.99 19.38 6.40
N GLN A 231 -5.78 20.46 7.15
CA GLN A 231 -6.87 21.34 7.56
C GLN A 231 -7.51 21.99 6.33
N ALA A 232 -8.85 22.06 6.28
CA ALA A 232 -9.57 22.71 5.17
C ALA A 232 -9.23 24.19 5.01
N SER A 233 -8.72 24.84 6.06
CA SER A 233 -8.22 26.21 6.01
C SER A 233 -6.95 26.34 5.15
N SER A 234 -6.19 25.26 4.93
CA SER A 234 -4.97 25.30 4.13
C SER A 234 -5.28 25.57 2.65
N SER A 235 -4.49 26.44 2.03
CA SER A 235 -4.66 26.83 0.63
C SER A 235 -4.58 25.65 -0.35
N SER A 236 -3.89 24.57 0.04
CA SER A 236 -3.77 23.31 -0.71
C SER A 236 -5.02 22.43 -0.60
N MET A 237 -5.69 22.40 0.55
CA MET A 237 -6.94 21.65 0.71
C MET A 237 -8.10 22.31 0.00
N LYS A 238 -8.19 23.64 0.09
CA LYS A 238 -9.09 24.42 -0.76
C LYS A 238 -8.89 23.99 -2.21
N LYS A 239 -7.65 23.93 -2.71
CA LYS A 239 -7.37 23.51 -4.12
C LYS A 239 -7.83 22.10 -4.46
N LEU A 240 -7.83 21.18 -3.50
CA LEU A 240 -8.19 19.78 -3.74
C LEU A 240 -9.70 19.54 -3.68
N ILE A 241 -10.39 20.06 -2.66
CA ILE A 241 -11.86 20.10 -2.55
C ILE A 241 -12.45 20.82 -3.78
N MET A 242 -11.78 21.89 -4.23
CA MET A 242 -12.18 22.65 -5.40
C MET A 242 -12.02 21.87 -6.72
N ARG A 243 -11.02 20.98 -6.87
CA ARG A 243 -10.86 20.18 -8.10
C ARG A 243 -11.94 19.11 -8.27
N SER A 244 -12.52 18.60 -7.18
CA SER A 244 -13.59 17.60 -7.23
C SER A 244 -14.99 18.22 -7.33
N GLU A 245 -15.18 19.50 -6.96
CA GLU A 245 -16.52 20.12 -6.88
C GLU A 245 -16.77 21.31 -7.83
N THR A 246 -15.76 21.86 -8.53
CA THR A 246 -16.00 23.07 -9.35
C THR A 246 -16.44 22.76 -10.79
N ASN A 247 -17.70 22.42 -10.97
CA ASN A 247 -18.41 22.73 -12.22
C ASN A 247 -18.99 24.16 -12.20
N ASN A 248 -18.92 24.87 -11.08
CA ASN A 248 -19.61 26.14 -10.92
C ASN A 248 -18.63 27.33 -11.02
N PHE A 249 -18.94 28.25 -11.94
CA PHE A 249 -18.19 29.49 -12.17
C PHE A 249 -19.12 30.69 -11.97
N MET A 250 -18.66 31.75 -11.32
CA MET A 250 -19.36 33.03 -11.28
C MET A 250 -18.61 34.07 -12.11
N LEU A 251 -19.30 35.12 -12.55
CA LEU A 251 -18.67 36.26 -13.21
C LEU A 251 -18.36 37.35 -12.17
N GLY A 252 -17.12 37.77 -12.06
CA GLY A 252 -16.69 38.88 -11.23
C GLY A 252 -16.42 40.14 -12.05
N LEU A 253 -16.89 41.28 -11.55
CA LEU A 253 -16.58 42.62 -12.05
C LEU A 253 -16.23 43.54 -10.87
N LEU A 254 -14.97 43.94 -10.74
CA LEU A 254 -14.44 44.66 -9.58
C LEU A 254 -14.77 43.97 -8.24
N ARG A 255 -15.77 44.46 -7.50
CA ARG A 255 -16.27 43.95 -6.20
C ARG A 255 -17.68 43.36 -6.30
N GLU A 256 -18.25 43.29 -7.50
CA GLU A 256 -19.57 42.72 -7.76
C GLU A 256 -19.44 41.35 -8.41
N TYR A 257 -20.39 40.45 -8.09
CA TYR A 257 -20.38 39.07 -8.52
C TYR A 257 -21.75 38.66 -9.05
N VAL A 258 -21.76 37.99 -10.20
CA VAL A 258 -22.96 37.46 -10.85
C VAL A 258 -22.91 35.95 -10.85
N TRP A 259 -23.90 35.32 -10.22
CA TRP A 259 -24.03 33.88 -10.11
C TRP A 259 -24.68 33.28 -11.37
N PRO A 260 -24.41 32.01 -11.72
CA PRO A 260 -25.15 31.31 -12.76
C PRO A 260 -26.68 31.39 -12.56
N GLY A 261 -27.42 31.69 -13.63
CA GLY A 261 -28.87 31.81 -13.60
C GLY A 261 -29.42 32.99 -12.78
N LYS A 262 -28.56 33.92 -12.33
CA LYS A 262 -28.97 35.13 -11.63
C LYS A 262 -28.62 36.36 -12.46
N THR A 263 -29.51 37.34 -12.41
CA THR A 263 -29.31 38.67 -12.99
C THR A 263 -28.71 39.60 -11.94
N LYS A 264 -27.83 40.50 -12.37
CA LYS A 264 -27.31 41.57 -11.54
C LYS A 264 -27.14 42.84 -12.37
N ASP A 265 -27.76 43.92 -11.90
CA ASP A 265 -27.55 45.26 -12.44
C ASP A 265 -26.26 45.86 -11.88
N ILE A 266 -25.35 46.25 -12.75
CA ILE A 266 -24.07 46.86 -12.37
C ILE A 266 -24.06 48.31 -12.81
N SER A 267 -23.89 49.23 -11.85
CA SER A 267 -23.81 50.67 -12.11
C SER A 267 -22.43 51.07 -12.64
N VAL A 268 -22.40 51.78 -13.76
CA VAL A 268 -21.16 52.13 -14.50
C VAL A 268 -20.38 53.29 -13.86
N THR A 269 -20.99 54.03 -12.93
CA THR A 269 -20.36 55.14 -12.19
C THR A 269 -19.14 54.72 -11.35
N THR A 270 -18.89 53.42 -11.21
CA THR A 270 -17.81 52.83 -10.41
C THR A 270 -16.51 52.52 -11.18
N PHE A 271 -16.45 52.72 -12.50
CA PHE A 271 -15.27 52.37 -13.30
C PHE A 271 -14.27 53.52 -13.43
N GLY A 272 -13.28 53.56 -12.53
CA GLY A 272 -12.14 54.47 -12.62
C GLY A 272 -11.22 54.16 -13.81
N TYR A 273 -10.76 55.21 -14.50
CA TYR A 273 -9.67 55.30 -15.49
C TYR A 273 -9.26 54.00 -16.22
N GLY A 274 -10.01 53.64 -17.26
CA GLY A 274 -9.62 52.60 -18.21
C GLY A 274 -10.49 52.64 -19.46
N ASN A 275 -9.94 52.27 -20.63
CA ASN A 275 -10.68 52.19 -21.90
C ASN A 275 -11.53 50.92 -22.02
N SER A 276 -11.52 50.06 -21.00
CA SER A 276 -12.26 48.80 -20.99
C SER A 276 -12.74 48.40 -19.60
N ILE A 277 -13.85 47.65 -19.59
CA ILE A 277 -14.47 47.04 -18.42
C ILE A 277 -14.11 45.55 -18.46
N GLU A 278 -13.29 45.07 -17.51
CA GLU A 278 -12.82 43.68 -17.47
C GLU A 278 -13.71 42.79 -16.58
N PHE A 279 -14.17 41.68 -17.16
CA PHE A 279 -14.93 40.64 -16.48
C PHE A 279 -14.07 39.39 -16.35
N TRP A 280 -14.12 38.75 -15.18
CA TRP A 280 -13.29 37.58 -14.85
C TRP A 280 -14.16 36.44 -14.38
N THR A 281 -13.84 35.21 -14.76
CA THR A 281 -14.45 34.03 -14.14
C THR A 281 -13.79 33.79 -12.80
N ILE A 282 -14.61 33.61 -11.76
CA ILE A 282 -14.16 33.25 -10.43
C ILE A 282 -14.75 31.87 -10.14
N PRO A 283 -13.91 30.83 -9.97
CA PRO A 283 -14.42 29.53 -9.60
C PRO A 283 -14.90 29.61 -8.14
N PHE A 284 -15.95 28.86 -7.82
CA PHE A 284 -16.51 28.85 -6.47
C PHE A 284 -16.99 27.46 -6.08
N VAL A 285 -17.10 27.24 -4.78
CA VAL A 285 -17.66 26.01 -4.21
C VAL A 285 -18.91 26.36 -3.42
N LYS A 286 -19.95 25.53 -3.54
CA LYS A 286 -21.09 25.57 -2.65
C LYS A 286 -20.83 24.58 -1.52
N THR A 287 -20.77 25.06 -0.28
CA THR A 287 -20.54 24.22 0.89
C THR A 287 -21.75 23.32 1.16
N GLN A 288 -21.57 22.29 1.97
CA GLN A 288 -22.68 21.43 2.43
C GLN A 288 -23.75 22.21 3.21
N THR A 289 -23.38 23.33 3.84
CA THR A 289 -24.30 24.27 4.51
C THR A 289 -25.07 25.17 3.54
N GLY A 290 -24.78 25.09 2.24
CA GLY A 290 -25.39 25.89 1.18
C GLY A 290 -24.76 27.27 0.97
N GLU A 291 -23.70 27.59 1.72
CA GLU A 291 -22.93 28.83 1.57
C GLU A 291 -22.01 28.76 0.36
N TYR A 292 -21.59 29.90 -0.17
CA TYR A 292 -20.70 29.97 -1.33
C TYR A 292 -19.33 30.47 -0.92
N ALA A 293 -18.29 29.71 -1.24
CA ALA A 293 -16.89 30.08 -0.99
C ALA A 293 -16.20 30.45 -2.31
N MET A 294 -15.76 31.71 -2.41
CA MET A 294 -14.98 32.22 -3.54
C MET A 294 -13.53 31.71 -3.50
N ILE A 295 -12.96 31.47 -4.69
CA ILE A 295 -11.59 31.00 -4.84
C ILE A 295 -10.70 32.13 -5.33
N TRP A 296 -10.09 32.86 -4.40
CA TRP A 296 -9.26 34.03 -4.71
C TRP A 296 -7.80 33.68 -5.00
N ASN A 297 -7.53 32.72 -5.88
CA ASN A 297 -6.17 32.38 -6.31
C ASN A 297 -6.06 32.44 -7.83
N ASN A 298 -5.37 33.48 -8.33
CA ASN A 298 -5.01 33.71 -9.74
C ASN A 298 -6.03 33.16 -10.77
N PRO A 299 -7.13 33.89 -11.04
CA PRO A 299 -8.25 33.45 -11.89
C PRO A 299 -7.83 32.88 -13.24
N SER A 300 -6.75 33.44 -13.81
CA SER A 300 -6.22 33.07 -15.12
C SER A 300 -5.73 31.61 -15.22
N LYS A 301 -5.32 30.98 -14.11
CA LYS A 301 -4.80 29.60 -14.12
C LYS A 301 -5.87 28.51 -14.02
N TYR A 302 -7.10 28.87 -13.63
CA TYR A 302 -8.13 27.89 -13.24
C TYR A 302 -9.37 27.91 -14.13
N SER A 303 -9.49 28.87 -15.03
CA SER A 303 -10.62 28.91 -15.96
C SER A 303 -10.30 28.19 -17.26
N THR A 304 -10.43 26.87 -17.26
CA THR A 304 -10.37 26.07 -18.50
C THR A 304 -11.74 25.95 -19.18
N ARG A 305 -12.84 26.26 -18.48
CA ARG A 305 -14.19 26.17 -19.02
C ARG A 305 -14.54 27.40 -19.87
N THR A 306 -15.12 27.14 -21.02
CA THR A 306 -15.74 28.16 -21.87
C THR A 306 -17.14 28.46 -21.36
N LEU A 307 -17.42 29.73 -21.08
CA LEU A 307 -18.71 30.23 -20.64
C LEU A 307 -19.33 31.10 -21.72
N THR A 308 -20.65 31.25 -21.68
CA THR A 308 -21.39 32.17 -22.55
C THR A 308 -22.23 33.10 -21.70
N ALA A 309 -22.19 34.40 -21.99
CA ALA A 309 -23.00 35.40 -21.32
C ALA A 309 -23.73 36.29 -22.34
N ASP A 310 -24.98 36.63 -22.04
CA ASP A 310 -25.69 37.71 -22.75
C ASP A 310 -25.46 39.02 -22.00
N ILE A 311 -25.19 40.08 -22.75
CA ILE A 311 -24.81 41.39 -22.21
C ILE A 311 -25.83 42.41 -22.72
N TYR A 312 -26.37 43.19 -21.80
CA TYR A 312 -27.30 44.28 -22.06
C TYR A 312 -26.69 45.59 -21.55
N ILE A 313 -26.80 46.64 -22.34
CA ILE A 313 -26.32 47.99 -22.04
C ILE A 313 -27.51 48.93 -22.05
N ASN A 314 -27.75 49.68 -20.97
CA ASN A 314 -28.92 50.54 -20.85
C ASN A 314 -30.24 49.78 -21.13
N ASN A 315 -30.34 48.54 -20.67
CA ASN A 315 -31.46 47.61 -20.88
C ASN A 315 -31.70 47.22 -22.35
N VAL A 316 -30.74 47.46 -23.24
CA VAL A 316 -30.78 47.03 -24.64
C VAL A 316 -29.76 45.92 -24.85
N PHE A 317 -30.18 44.83 -25.50
CA PHE A 317 -29.26 43.73 -25.84
C PHE A 317 -28.09 44.25 -26.67
N TYR A 318 -26.87 43.97 -26.20
CA TYR A 318 -25.64 44.42 -26.84
C TYR A 318 -24.97 43.27 -27.59
N GLN A 319 -24.64 42.18 -26.91
CA GLN A 319 -24.04 41.00 -27.54
C GLN A 319 -24.13 39.75 -26.66
N THR A 320 -24.01 38.59 -27.29
CA THR A 320 -23.65 37.33 -26.62
C THR A 320 -22.13 37.15 -26.70
N LYS A 321 -21.47 36.90 -25.57
CA LYS A 321 -20.03 36.69 -25.49
C LYS A 321 -19.72 35.28 -25.00
N THR A 322 -18.95 34.54 -25.79
CA THR A 322 -18.32 33.29 -25.37
C THR A 322 -16.86 33.55 -25.02
N PHE A 323 -16.42 33.09 -23.84
CA PHE A 323 -15.10 33.41 -23.30
C PHE A 323 -14.56 32.34 -22.36
N THR A 324 -13.24 32.34 -22.17
CA THR A 324 -12.53 31.45 -21.25
C THR A 324 -11.63 32.32 -20.36
N GLY A 325 -11.89 32.32 -19.05
CA GLY A 325 -11.10 33.08 -18.07
C GLY A 325 -11.52 34.52 -17.90
N LYS A 326 -11.44 35.33 -18.96
CA LYS A 326 -11.84 36.74 -18.89
C LYS A 326 -12.28 37.28 -20.23
N PHE A 327 -13.04 38.37 -20.21
CA PHE A 327 -13.31 39.19 -21.39
C PHE A 327 -13.37 40.66 -21.00
N SER A 328 -13.27 41.54 -22.00
CA SER A 328 -13.35 42.98 -21.80
C SER A 328 -14.40 43.57 -22.72
N LEU A 329 -15.13 44.56 -22.23
CA LEU A 329 -15.97 45.45 -23.03
C LEU A 329 -15.30 46.81 -23.18
N PRO A 330 -15.50 47.55 -24.28
CA PRO A 330 -15.08 48.94 -24.33
C PRO A 330 -15.77 49.74 -23.22
N ASN A 331 -15.08 50.71 -22.65
CA ASN A 331 -15.70 51.64 -21.70
C ASN A 331 -16.23 52.85 -22.48
N ASP A 332 -17.55 53.01 -22.50
CA ASP A 332 -18.24 54.11 -23.18
C ASP A 332 -19.02 54.92 -22.14
N SER A 333 -18.81 56.23 -22.13
CA SER A 333 -19.42 57.14 -21.15
C SER A 333 -20.94 57.24 -21.27
N THR A 334 -21.53 56.76 -22.36
CA THR A 334 -22.99 56.70 -22.55
C THR A 334 -23.62 55.49 -21.85
N TRP A 335 -22.83 54.54 -21.34
CA TRP A 335 -23.33 53.35 -20.66
C TRP A 335 -23.63 53.69 -19.20
N ASN A 336 -24.91 53.66 -18.82
CA ASN A 336 -25.38 53.93 -17.46
C ASN A 336 -25.54 52.63 -16.67
N THR A 337 -26.07 51.59 -17.33
CA THR A 337 -26.26 50.26 -16.75
C THR A 337 -25.66 49.18 -17.64
N ILE A 338 -25.06 48.19 -17.01
CA ILE A 338 -24.63 46.95 -17.66
C ILE A 338 -25.29 45.80 -16.91
N GLU A 339 -26.07 45.02 -17.64
CA GLU A 339 -26.65 43.76 -17.15
C GLU A 339 -25.94 42.61 -17.86
N VAL A 340 -25.51 41.61 -17.10
CA VAL A 340 -24.86 40.42 -17.63
C VAL A 340 -25.60 39.17 -17.13
N ILE A 341 -26.03 38.34 -18.08
CA ILE A 341 -26.73 37.09 -17.81
C ILE A 341 -25.81 35.94 -18.21
N LEU A 342 -25.28 35.22 -17.22
CA LEU A 342 -24.43 34.07 -17.46
C LEU A 342 -25.31 32.84 -17.79
N LYS A 343 -25.14 32.28 -18.99
CA LYS A 343 -25.81 31.06 -19.42
C LYS A 343 -25.09 29.86 -18.82
N ASP A 344 -25.83 29.01 -18.11
CA ASP A 344 -25.29 27.75 -17.59
C ASP A 344 -25.00 26.82 -18.79
N PRO A 345 -23.77 26.32 -18.98
CA PRO A 345 -23.49 25.38 -20.06
C PRO A 345 -24.11 23.99 -19.81
N SER A 346 -24.70 23.76 -18.63
CA SER A 346 -25.25 22.47 -18.18
C SER A 346 -26.77 22.36 -18.33
N GLU A 347 -27.48 23.48 -18.54
CA GLU A 347 -28.93 23.44 -18.73
C GLU A 347 -29.24 23.38 -20.23
N PRO A 348 -29.95 22.34 -20.71
CA PRO A 348 -30.47 22.35 -22.08
C PRO A 348 -31.41 23.55 -22.23
N MET A 349 -31.21 24.35 -23.29
CA MET A 349 -32.13 25.45 -23.58
C MET A 349 -33.56 24.89 -23.75
N PRO A 350 -34.59 25.57 -23.20
CA PRO A 350 -35.98 25.19 -23.42
C PRO A 350 -36.40 25.29 -24.89
#